data_AF-A0A529KL78-F1
#
_entry.id   AF-A0A529KL78-F1
#
_cell.length_a   1.000
_cell.length_b   1.000
_cell.length_c   1.000
_cell.angle_alpha   90.00
_cell.angle_beta   90.00
_cell.angle_gamma   90.00
#
_symmetry.space_group_name_H-M   'P 1'
#
loop_
_entity.id
_entity.type
_entity.pdbx_description
1 polymer ?
#
loop_
_entity_poly.entity_id
_entity_poly.type
_entity_poly.pdbx_seq_one_letter_code
_entity_poly.pdbx_strand_id
1 'polypeptide(L)'
;MLRKYAVLLGTIAAIALPMASASAQTALKWAHVYETSEPFHTESVWAAEEIKKRTDGRYTIDVFPASQLGKEADINQGLTLGTVDIIISG
;
A
#
# COMPACT_ATOMS: atom_id res chain seq x y z
N MET A 1 57.33 -21.43 36.76
CA MET A 1 56.91 -21.15 35.37
C MET A 1 55.39 -20.98 35.37
N LEU A 2 54.91 -19.75 35.59
CA LEU A 2 53.51 -19.38 35.66
C LEU A 2 53.08 -18.75 34.33
N ARG A 3 52.17 -19.40 33.61
CA ARG A 3 51.00 -18.75 32.98
C ARG A 3 50.13 -19.81 32.31
N LYS A 4 49.22 -20.34 33.12
CA LYS A 4 48.01 -21.02 32.68
C LYS A 4 46.98 -19.93 32.31
N TYR A 5 46.12 -20.23 31.33
CA TYR A 5 44.85 -19.54 31.03
C TYR A 5 44.93 -18.15 30.38
N ALA A 6 44.89 -18.11 29.05
CA ALA A 6 44.29 -16.99 28.32
C ALA A 6 42.95 -17.47 27.74
N VAL A 7 41.94 -17.34 28.59
CA VAL A 7 40.50 -17.42 28.34
C VAL A 7 40.14 -16.26 27.36
N LEU A 8 39.24 -16.31 26.38
CA LEU A 8 37.77 -16.32 26.48
C LEU A 8 37.19 -16.24 25.04
N LEU A 9 36.21 -17.11 24.77
CA LEU A 9 34.91 -16.80 24.16
C LEU A 9 34.88 -15.82 22.97
N GLY A 10 34.99 -16.38 21.76
CA GLY A 10 34.49 -15.73 20.55
C GLY A 10 32.97 -15.62 20.63
N THR A 11 32.47 -14.42 20.90
CA THR A 11 31.05 -14.06 20.89
C THR A 11 30.46 -14.31 19.50
N ILE A 12 29.62 -15.33 19.37
CA ILE A 12 28.68 -15.44 18.25
C ILE A 12 27.62 -14.35 18.50
N ALA A 13 27.87 -13.16 17.95
CA ALA A 13 26.83 -12.15 17.83
C ALA A 13 25.81 -12.65 16.80
N ALA A 14 24.79 -13.36 17.27
CA ALA A 14 23.61 -13.67 16.47
C ALA A 14 22.96 -12.33 16.11
N ILE A 15 23.17 -11.89 14.87
CA ILE A 15 22.49 -10.73 14.30
C ILE A 15 21.00 -11.10 14.27
N ALA A 16 20.26 -10.64 15.27
CA ALA A 16 18.81 -10.64 15.24
C ALA A 16 18.39 -9.63 14.16
N LEU A 17 18.37 -10.09 12.90
CA LEU A 17 17.72 -9.34 11.84
C LEU A 17 16.25 -9.20 12.23
N PRO A 18 15.69 -7.97 12.28
CA PRO A 18 14.25 -7.83 12.40
C PRO A 18 13.66 -8.53 11.19
N MET A 19 12.99 -9.66 11.42
CA MET A 19 12.15 -10.27 10.41
C MET A 19 11.02 -9.30 10.14
N ALA A 20 11.16 -8.47 9.10
CA ALA A 20 10.06 -7.71 8.57
C ALA A 20 8.96 -8.72 8.23
N SER A 21 7.87 -8.68 8.99
CA SER A 21 6.68 -9.45 8.72
C SER A 21 6.18 -9.04 7.34
N ALA A 22 6.22 -9.96 6.37
CA ALA A 22 5.60 -9.75 5.08
C ALA A 22 4.09 -9.61 5.29
N SER A 23 3.60 -8.37 5.36
CA SER A 23 2.17 -8.11 5.34
C SER A 23 1.64 -8.43 3.96
N ALA A 24 0.50 -9.10 3.87
CA ALA A 24 -0.21 -9.24 2.60
C ALA A 24 -0.50 -7.84 2.05
N GLN A 25 -0.15 -7.63 0.78
CA GLN A 25 -0.44 -6.40 0.05
C GLN A 25 -1.88 -6.45 -0.44
N THR A 26 -2.67 -5.44 -0.08
CA THR A 26 -4.04 -5.28 -0.58
C THR A 26 -4.03 -4.27 -1.72
N ALA A 27 -4.43 -4.71 -2.91
CA ALA A 27 -4.65 -3.82 -4.05
C ALA A 27 -6.12 -3.37 -4.08
N LEU A 28 -6.34 -2.06 -4.05
CA LEU A 28 -7.65 -1.42 -4.06
C LEU A 28 -7.89 -0.74 -5.41
N LYS A 29 -9.14 -0.74 -5.85
CA LYS A 29 -9.61 -0.04 -7.06
C LYS A 29 -10.34 1.23 -6.69
N TRP A 30 -9.84 2.36 -7.18
CA TRP A 30 -10.48 3.67 -7.02
C TRP A 30 -11.08 4.12 -8.35
N ALA A 31 -12.40 4.08 -8.48
CA ALA A 31 -13.10 4.52 -9.69
C ALA A 31 -13.62 5.96 -9.58
N HIS A 32 -13.52 6.74 -10.66
CA HIS A 32 -14.25 8.00 -10.77
C HIS A 32 -14.58 8.34 -12.23
N VAL A 33 -15.62 9.16 -12.43
CA VAL A 33 -16.10 9.52 -13.78
C VAL A 33 -15.36 10.70 -14.41
N TYR A 34 -14.68 11.51 -13.60
CA TYR A 34 -13.96 12.71 -14.07
C TYR A 34 -12.79 12.39 -14.99
N GLU A 35 -12.53 13.30 -15.93
CA GLU A 35 -11.38 13.24 -16.84
C GLU A 35 -10.04 13.40 -16.10
N THR A 36 -8.96 12.94 -16.73
CA THR A 36 -7.61 12.99 -16.12
C THR A 36 -7.07 14.41 -15.93
N SER A 37 -7.62 15.39 -16.64
CA SER A 37 -7.28 16.82 -16.48
C SER A 37 -7.91 17.46 -15.25
N GLU A 38 -8.88 16.80 -14.61
CA GLU A 38 -9.59 17.37 -13.47
C GLU A 38 -8.77 17.26 -12.17
N PRO A 39 -8.90 18.23 -11.24
CA PRO A 39 -8.21 18.18 -9.95
C PRO A 39 -8.50 16.90 -9.17
N PHE A 40 -9.72 16.37 -9.26
CA PHE A 40 -10.10 15.12 -8.60
C PHE A 40 -9.20 13.95 -9.00
N HIS A 41 -8.81 13.86 -10.27
CA HIS A 41 -7.89 12.81 -10.71
C HIS A 41 -6.49 13.02 -10.11
N THR A 42 -5.98 14.25 -10.20
CA THR A 42 -4.64 14.61 -9.69
C THR A 42 -4.52 14.28 -8.21
N GLU A 43 -5.51 14.67 -7.41
CA GLU A 43 -5.51 14.40 -5.97
C GLU A 43 -5.72 12.92 -5.65
N SER A 44 -6.49 12.17 -6.45
CA SER A 44 -6.67 10.72 -6.28
C SER A 44 -5.35 9.97 -6.49
N VAL A 45 -4.59 10.33 -7.53
CA VAL A 45 -3.27 9.74 -7.81
C VAL A 45 -2.26 10.10 -6.73
N TRP A 46 -2.26 11.36 -6.27
CA TRP A 46 -1.43 11.77 -5.14
C TRP A 46 -1.78 10.99 -3.86
N ALA A 47 -3.07 10.85 -3.55
CA ALA A 47 -3.54 10.12 -2.38
C ALA A 47 -3.17 8.62 -2.45
N ALA A 48 -3.29 7.99 -3.62
CA ALA A 48 -2.88 6.62 -3.85
C ALA A 48 -1.40 6.38 -3.48
N GLU A 49 -0.52 7.29 -3.91
CA GLU A 49 0.91 7.22 -3.61
C GLU A 49 1.21 7.50 -2.12
N GLU A 50 0.53 8.48 -1.51
CA GLU A 50 0.69 8.77 -0.08
C GLU A 50 0.21 7.63 0.81
N ILE A 51 -0.90 6.97 0.47
CA ILE A 51 -1.41 5.81 1.19
C ILE A 51 -0.40 4.66 1.11
N LYS A 52 0.15 4.40 -0.08
CA LYS A 52 1.20 3.39 -0.24
C LYS A 52 2.40 3.67 0.66
N LYS A 53 2.93 4.90 0.67
CA LYS A 53 4.07 5.28 1.51
C LYS A 53 3.77 5.11 3.00
N ARG A 54 2.65 5.66 3.47
CA ARG A 54 2.28 5.68 4.90
C ARG A 54 1.88 4.32 5.44
N THR A 55 1.61 3.38 4.56
CA THR A 55 1.24 2.01 4.92
C THR A 55 2.38 1.02 4.65
N ASP A 56 3.59 1.50 4.34
CA ASP A 56 4.74 0.66 3.99
C ASP A 56 4.39 -0.35 2.87
N GLY A 57 3.59 0.08 1.89
CA GLY A 57 3.12 -0.74 0.78
C GLY A 57 2.04 -1.76 1.13
N ARG A 58 1.51 -1.79 2.37
CA ARG A 58 0.41 -2.69 2.74
C ARG A 58 -0.84 -2.46 1.89
N TYR A 59 -1.07 -1.23 1.46
CA TYR A 59 -2.13 -0.87 0.52
C TYR A 59 -1.54 -0.22 -0.73
N THR A 60 -1.97 -0.72 -1.90
CA THR A 60 -1.74 -0.06 -3.19
C THR A 60 -3.08 0.25 -3.81
N ILE A 61 -3.18 1.38 -4.51
CA ILE A 61 -4.43 1.82 -5.13
C ILE A 61 -4.20 2.07 -6.61
N ASP A 62 -5.02 1.44 -7.43
CA ASP A 62 -5.11 1.70 -8.86
C ASP A 62 -6.28 2.66 -9.11
N VAL A 63 -5.99 3.82 -9.72
CA VAL A 63 -6.99 4.85 -10.02
C VAL A 63 -7.51 4.67 -11.45
N PHE A 64 -8.83 4.52 -11.59
CA PHE A 64 -9.56 4.31 -12.84
C PHE A 64 -10.42 5.55 -13.15
N PRO A 65 -9.87 6.53 -13.90
CA PRO A 65 -10.56 7.77 -14.26
C PRO A 65 -11.50 7.60 -15.46
N ALA A 66 -12.12 8.69 -15.91
CA ALA A 66 -12.80 8.82 -17.19
C ALA A 66 -13.81 7.69 -17.46
N SER A 67 -14.54 7.27 -16.42
CA SER A 67 -15.56 6.21 -16.50
C SER A 67 -15.03 4.85 -17.00
N GLN A 68 -13.74 4.55 -16.82
CA GLN A 68 -13.13 3.27 -17.23
C GLN A 68 -13.83 2.03 -16.62
N LEU A 69 -14.42 2.19 -15.43
CA LEU A 69 -15.16 1.12 -14.73
C LEU A 69 -16.68 1.31 -14.75
N GLY A 70 -17.19 2.19 -15.62
CA GLY A 70 -18.62 2.48 -15.75
C GLY A 70 -18.98 3.92 -15.38
N LYS A 71 -20.26 4.25 -15.57
CA LYS A 71 -20.82 5.56 -15.18
C LYS A 71 -21.07 5.61 -13.68
N GLU A 72 -21.45 6.78 -13.16
CA GLU A 72 -21.61 7.00 -11.73
C GLU A 72 -22.57 6.00 -11.05
N ALA A 73 -23.70 5.67 -11.69
CA ALA A 73 -24.62 4.66 -11.17
C ALA A 73 -23.97 3.27 -11.05
N ASP A 74 -23.15 2.89 -12.02
CA ASP A 74 -22.49 1.59 -12.07
C ASP A 74 -21.44 1.47 -10.95
N ILE A 75 -20.62 2.50 -10.74
CA ILE A 75 -19.57 2.48 -9.70
C ILE A 75 -20.15 2.60 -8.28
N ASN A 76 -21.30 3.26 -8.10
CA ASN A 76 -22.02 3.27 -6.83
C ASN A 76 -22.57 1.88 -6.47
N GLN A 77 -23.12 1.17 -7.45
CA GLN A 77 -23.49 -0.23 -7.28
C GLN A 77 -22.25 -1.10 -7.05
N GLY A 78 -21.18 -0.83 -7.79
CA GLY A 78 -19.91 -1.52 -7.69
C GLY A 78 -19.28 -1.43 -6.30
N LEU A 79 -19.36 -0.25 -5.66
CA LEU A 79 -18.96 -0.05 -4.26
C LEU A 79 -19.80 -0.90 -3.30
N THR A 80 -21.12 -0.90 -3.49
CA THR A 80 -22.04 -1.71 -2.66
C THR A 80 -21.75 -3.21 -2.76
N LEU A 81 -21.41 -3.68 -3.95
CA LEU A 81 -21.09 -5.08 -4.23
C LEU A 81 -19.63 -5.47 -3.95
N GLY A 82 -18.76 -4.50 -3.63
CA GLY A 82 -17.33 -4.73 -3.38
C GLY A 82 -16.51 -5.06 -4.64
N THR A 83 -16.98 -4.65 -5.82
CA THR A 83 -16.22 -4.79 -7.09
C THR A 83 -15.31 -3.59 -7.38
N VAL A 84 -15.59 -2.47 -6.71
CA VAL A 84 -14.78 -1.24 -6.61
C VAL A 84 -14.66 -0.91 -5.12
N ASP A 85 -13.49 -0.45 -4.68
CA ASP A 85 -13.20 -0.25 -3.26
C ASP A 85 -13.36 1.20 -2.81
N ILE A 86 -13.10 2.14 -3.72
CA ILE A 86 -13.15 3.59 -3.46
C ILE A 86 -13.81 4.27 -4.67
N ILE A 87 -14.69 5.23 -4.42
CA ILE A 87 -15.26 6.09 -5.46
C ILE A 87 -15.19 7.57 -5.08
N ILE A 88 -15.26 8.44 -6.09
CA ILE A 88 -15.67 9.83 -5.91
C ILE A 88 -17.03 9.97 -6.60
N SER A 89 -18.05 10.36 -5.83
CA SER A 89 -19.46 10.53 -6.25
C SER A 89 -20.00 11.83 -5.65
N GLY A 90 -21.03 12.43 -6.27
CA GLY A 90 -21.61 13.72 -5.88
C GLY A 90 -23.13 13.75 -5.87
#